data_AF-A0A956L847-F1
#
_entry.id   AF-A0A956L847-F1
#
_cell.length_a   1.000
_cell.length_b   1.000
_cell.length_c   1.000
_cell.angle_alpha   90.00
_cell.angle_beta   90.00
_cell.angle_gamma   90.00
#
_symmetry.space_group_name_H-M   'P 1'
#
loop_
_entity.id
_entity.type
_entity.pdbx_description
1 polymer ?
#
loop_
_entity_poly.entity_id
_entity_poly.type
_entity_poly.pdbx_seq_one_letter_code
_entity_poly.pdbx_strand_id
1 'polypeptide(L)' 'YRLRLQCEQVGAVTELRARVWPAGDPEPAAWDVVHADDTITLQDTPGGFAIDMFNYYAPLDLFVDDVVVAALP' A
#
# COMPACT_ATOMS: atom_id res chain seq x y z
N TYR A 1 -15.04 2.66 1.97
CA TYR A 1 -14.10 1.56 2.22
C TYR A 1 -12.86 2.11 2.91
N ARG A 2 -12.12 1.25 3.61
CA ARG A 2 -10.79 1.54 4.14
C ARG A 2 -9.77 0.64 3.44
N LEU A 3 -8.56 1.15 3.28
CA LEU A 3 -7.44 0.48 2.63
C LEU A 3 -6.23 0.55 3.54
N ARG A 4 -5.52 -0.57 3.68
CA ARG A 4 -4.16 -0.58 4.22
C ARG A 4 -3.23 -1.22 3.21
N LEU A 5 -2.17 -0.49 2.88
CA LEU A 5 -1.05 -0.95 2.07
C LEU A 5 0.15 -1.10 3.01
N GLN A 6 0.93 -2.15 2.82
CA GLN A 6 2.19 -2.35 3.51
C GLN A 6 3.26 -2.78 2.50
N CYS A 7 4.41 -2.14 2.60
CA CYS A 7 5.63 -2.45 1.87
C CYS A 7 6.73 -2.59 2.91
N GLU A 8 7.32 -3.78 3.02
CA GLU A 8 8.30 -4.11 4.04
C GLU A 8 9.45 -4.89 3.41
N GLN A 9 10.69 -4.51 3.71
CA GLN A 9 11.87 -5.27 3.29
C GLN A 9 12.08 -6.43 4.28
N VAL A 10 11.98 -7.67 3.81
CA VAL A 10 12.20 -8.89 4.61
C VAL A 10 13.38 -9.65 4.02
N GLY A 11 14.56 -9.41 4.58
CA GLY A 11 15.80 -9.96 4.03
C GLY A 11 16.17 -9.29 2.71
N ALA A 12 16.13 -10.04 1.60
CA ALA A 12 16.46 -9.57 0.26
C ALA A 12 15.23 -9.48 -0.66
N VAL A 13 14.03 -9.40 -0.07
CA VAL A 13 12.75 -9.42 -0.76
C VAL A 13 11.84 -8.36 -0.17
N THR A 14 11.16 -7.60 -1.03
CA THR A 14 10.12 -6.68 -0.63
C THR A 14 8.78 -7.41 -0.54
N GLU A 15 8.23 -7.53 0.67
CA GLU A 15 6.87 -8.02 0.89
C GLU A 15 5.86 -6.88 0.71
N LEU A 16 4.91 -7.10 -0.21
CA LEU A 16 3.79 -6.21 -0.46
C LEU A 16 2.50 -6.87 0.04
N ARG A 17 1.79 -6.17 0.93
CA ARG A 17 0.53 -6.67 1.49
C ARG A 17 -0.57 -5.61 1.39
N ALA A 18 -1.78 -6.03 1.06
CA ALA A 18 -2.92 -5.15 1.01
C ALA A 18 -4.17 -5.80 1.58
N ARG A 19 -5.00 -5.00 2.25
CA ARG A 19 -6.36 -5.38 2.65
C ARG A 19 -7.32 -4.23 2.46
N VAL A 20 -8.54 -4.55 2.06
CA VAL A 20 -9.62 -3.59 1.84
C VAL A 20 -10.88 -4.06 2.53
N TRP A 21 -11.56 -3.16 3.22
CA TRP A 21 -12.77 -3.51 3.96
C TRP A 21 -13.80 -2.38 3.94
N PRO A 22 -15.10 -2.68 4.15
CA PRO A 22 -16.14 -1.65 4.22
C PRO A 22 -15.84 -0.64 5.33
N ALA A 23 -16.28 0.62 5.11
CA ALA A 23 -16.16 1.63 6.15
C ALA A 23 -17.14 1.30 7.29
N GLY A 24 -16.67 1.35 8.54
CA GLY A 24 -17.45 1.00 9.73
C GLY A 24 -17.17 -0.41 10.26
N ASP A 25 -16.61 -1.29 9.44
CA ASP A 25 -16.21 -2.64 9.85
C ASP A 25 -14.82 -2.63 10.49
N PRO A 26 -14.53 -3.58 11.42
CA PRO A 26 -13.20 -3.75 11.98
C PRO A 26 -12.21 -4.17 10.89
N GLU A 27 -10.95 -3.74 11.04
CA GLU A 27 -9.88 -4.13 10.12
C GLU A 27 -9.64 -5.66 10.18
N PRO A 28 -9.69 -6.39 9.05
CA PRO A 28 -9.50 -7.84 9.03
C PRO A 28 -8.08 -8.25 9.43
N ALA A 29 -7.95 -9.36 10.16
CA ALA A 29 -6.63 -9.90 10.50
C ALA A 29 -5.90 -10.51 9.28
N ALA A 30 -6.64 -11.12 8.36
CA ALA A 30 -6.09 -11.69 7.14
C ALA A 30 -5.78 -10.60 6.09
N TRP A 31 -4.76 -10.84 5.28
CA TRP A 31 -4.43 -10.02 4.11
C TRP A 31 -5.15 -10.55 2.87
N ASP A 32 -5.71 -9.67 2.06
CA ASP A 32 -6.35 -10.04 0.79
C ASP A 32 -5.30 -10.27 -0.30
N VAL A 33 -4.23 -9.48 -0.29
CA VAL A 33 -3.10 -9.57 -1.20
C VAL A 33 -1.83 -9.74 -0.40
N VAL A 34 -1.01 -10.70 -0.82
CA VAL A 34 0.37 -10.91 -0.36
C VAL A 34 1.22 -11.19 -1.60
N HIS A 35 2.27 -10.42 -1.79
CA HIS A 35 3.21 -10.58 -2.90
C HIS A 35 4.64 -10.33 -2.44
N ALA A 36 5.59 -10.91 -3.15
CA ALA A 36 7.02 -10.80 -2.90
C ALA A 36 7.70 -10.32 -4.19
N ASP A 37 8.50 -9.27 -4.09
CA ASP A 37 9.34 -8.76 -5.18
C ASP A 37 10.82 -8.94 -4.80
N ASP A 38 11.53 -9.75 -5.57
CA ASP A 38 12.95 -10.07 -5.40
C ASP A 38 13.83 -9.41 -6.48
N THR A 39 13.31 -8.39 -7.17
CA THR A 39 14.07 -7.64 -8.18
C THR A 39 15.25 -6.95 -7.51
N ILE A 40 16.45 -7.51 -7.71
CA ILE A 40 17.69 -7.14 -7.00
C ILE A 40 17.95 -5.64 -7.02
N THR A 41 17.74 -4.97 -8.16
CA THR A 41 18.02 -3.53 -8.31
C THR A 41 17.07 -2.63 -7.53
N LEU A 42 15.97 -3.18 -7.00
CA LEU A 42 14.98 -2.43 -6.20
C LEU A 42 15.16 -2.64 -4.69
N GLN A 43 15.98 -3.61 -4.27
CA GLN A 43 16.17 -3.91 -2.85
C GLN A 43 17.15 -2.93 -2.20
N ASP A 44 16.98 -2.71 -0.89
CA ASP A 44 17.78 -1.78 -0.06
C ASP A 44 17.98 -0.38 -0.67
N THR A 45 17.05 0.03 -1.52
CA THR A 45 17.14 1.29 -2.28
C THR A 45 16.04 2.25 -1.81
N PRO A 46 16.36 3.55 -1.57
CA PRO A 46 15.34 4.54 -1.23
C PRO A 46 14.27 4.66 -2.32
N GLY A 47 13.01 4.69 -1.90
CA GLY A 47 11.85 4.83 -2.77
C GLY A 47 10.99 6.04 -2.43
N GLY A 48 9.95 6.26 -3.25
CA GLY A 48 8.91 7.26 -3.00
C GLY A 48 7.55 6.61 -2.83
N PHE A 49 6.66 7.28 -2.10
CA PHE A 49 5.23 6.95 -2.06
C PHE A 49 4.48 7.96 -2.92
N ALA A 50 3.62 7.47 -3.81
CA ALA A 50 2.77 8.30 -4.65
C ALA A 50 1.33 7.79 -4.60
N ILE A 51 0.40 8.74 -4.57
CA ILE A 51 -1.00 8.48 -4.88
C ILE A 51 -1.27 9.21 -6.17
N ASP A 52 -1.55 8.44 -7.22
CA ASP A 52 -1.82 8.96 -8.55
C ASP A 52 -3.24 8.58 -8.96
N MET A 53 -3.92 9.51 -9.62
CA MET A 53 -5.25 9.32 -10.16
C MET A 53 -5.25 9.76 -11.61
N PHE A 54 -5.35 8.78 -12.50
CA PHE A 54 -5.62 9.05 -13.90
C PHE A 54 -7.12 9.17 -14.14
N ASN A 55 -7.59 10.34 -14.60
CA ASN A 55 -8.98 10.51 -15.03
C ASN A 55 -9.05 10.71 -16.56
N TYR A 56 -9.86 9.89 -17.23
CA TYR A 56 -10.02 9.96 -18.69
C TYR A 56 -11.43 10.41 -19.12
N TYR A 57 -12.46 10.33 -18.25
CA TYR A 57 -13.86 10.45 -18.67
C TYR A 57 -14.81 11.34 -17.85
N ALA A 58 -14.41 11.90 -16.70
CA ALA A 58 -15.17 12.94 -15.95
C ALA A 58 -14.37 13.35 -14.69
N PRO A 59 -14.66 14.49 -14.06
CA PRO A 59 -14.16 14.77 -12.71
C PRO A 59 -14.77 13.77 -11.73
N LEU A 60 -13.92 12.94 -11.12
CA LEU A 60 -14.21 12.17 -9.93
C LEU A 60 -13.35 12.74 -8.82
N ASP A 61 -13.97 13.05 -7.69
CA ASP A 61 -13.24 13.50 -6.51
C ASP A 61 -12.59 12.28 -5.83
N LEU A 62 -11.28 12.37 -5.58
CA LEU A 62 -10.56 11.46 -4.72
C LEU A 62 -10.18 12.19 -3.43
N PHE A 63 -10.77 11.76 -2.33
CA PHE A 63 -10.38 12.22 -1.00
C PHE A 63 -9.45 11.18 -0.38
N VAL A 64 -8.23 11.60 -0.05
CA VAL A 64 -7.27 10.81 0.72
C VAL A 64 -7.05 11.54 2.03
N ASP A 65 -7.23 10.82 3.13
CA ASP A 65 -6.96 11.31 4.48
C ASP A 65 -6.20 10.24 5.27
N ASP A 66 -5.67 10.60 6.44
CA ASP A 66 -4.96 9.71 7.37
C ASP A 66 -3.74 8.97 6.75
N VAL A 67 -3.03 9.60 5.80
CA VAL A 67 -1.81 9.04 5.22
C VAL A 67 -0.70 9.02 6.27
N VAL A 68 -0.33 7.82 6.73
CA VAL A 68 0.80 7.61 7.64
C VAL A 68 1.91 6.87 6.92
N VAL A 69 3.05 7.53 6.74
CA VAL A 69 4.31 6.91 6.34
C VAL A 69 5.20 6.85 7.57
N ALA A 70 5.44 5.64 8.08
CA ALA A 70 6.28 5.42 9.24
C ALA A 70 7.28 4.30 8.95
N ALA A 71 8.53 4.48 9.39
CA ALA A 71 9.43 3.37 9.57
C ALA A 71 8.93 2.57 10.78
N LEU A 72 8.61 1.29 10.58
CA LEU A 72 8.38 0.40 11.71
C LEU A 72 9.75 0.09 12.36
N PRO A 73 9.81 0.02 13.71
CA PRO A 73 11.05 -0.19 14.45
C PRO A 73 11.74 -1.52 14.17
#